data_AF-A0A1Q4YQG0-F1
#
_entry.id   AF-A0A1Q4YQG0-F1
#
_cell.length_a   1.000
_cell.length_b   1.000
_cell.length_c   1.000
_cell.angle_alpha   90.00
_cell.angle_beta   90.00
_cell.angle_gamma   90.00
#
_symmetry.space_group_name_H-M   'P 1'
#
loop_
_entity.id
_entity.type
_entity.pdbx_description
1 polymer ?
#
loop_
_entity_poly.entity_id
_entity_poly.type
_entity_poly.pdbx_seq_one_letter_code
_entity_poly.pdbx_strand_id
1 'polypeptide(L)'
;MAESVATVHHVPRLVAVLSLILLLAGCAGADLAKQRFPRTTIPADAENVTDPTGSSRPPAPPADGEPVDPAFAADELRLTDPCELLDEDVLKRFGTPGDRSRGGFSRCSNFMKDKNGKDLAVTVEIGQTMTTELKKADKQLAGLRSYEQVLENSACFVSVITQEEPGLGITVQIGYEDGDACAPGREMAESVVRQIKDRAATRTAAKGSLITLDPCALPEKAAVEAGAGAGHRVYPYGLHHCSWVGDDRELTLAFRETFIPDDHEFDDKQTEVDLGGGVVGYQLSSSTAFPSCEVTWVQLEGADNDGEVVEVKSAGPKASEFDRCATAVAFAKSIVGKIPKG
;
A
#
# COMPACT_ATOMS: atom_id res chain seq x y z
N MET A 1 41.34 -0.52 -43.55
CA MET A 1 42.01 0.79 -43.54
C MET A 1 41.01 1.81 -44.03
N ALA A 2 40.36 2.52 -43.10
CA ALA A 2 39.52 3.68 -43.36
C ALA A 2 39.46 4.45 -42.03
N GLU A 3 40.10 5.62 -42.00
CA GLU A 3 40.19 6.53 -40.87
C GLU A 3 38.87 7.28 -40.71
N SER A 4 38.39 7.44 -39.48
CA SER A 4 37.26 8.31 -39.15
C SER A 4 37.76 9.49 -38.31
N VAL A 5 37.61 10.68 -38.88
CA VAL A 5 37.99 11.97 -38.32
C VAL A 5 36.90 12.44 -37.35
N ALA A 6 37.27 12.67 -36.09
CA ALA A 6 36.40 13.27 -35.07
C ALA A 6 36.66 14.78 -34.98
N THR A 7 35.62 15.59 -35.19
CA THR A 7 35.64 17.04 -35.06
C THR A 7 35.14 17.43 -33.67
N VAL A 8 35.99 18.08 -32.88
CA VAL A 8 35.67 18.59 -31.54
C VAL A 8 35.31 20.07 -31.65
N HIS A 9 34.08 20.43 -31.28
CA HIS A 9 33.68 21.83 -31.15
C HIS A 9 34.01 22.35 -29.74
N HIS A 10 34.93 23.32 -29.68
CA HIS A 10 35.19 24.16 -28.53
C HIS A 10 34.10 25.23 -28.39
N VAL A 11 33.49 25.34 -27.20
CA VAL A 11 32.71 26.51 -26.79
C VAL A 11 33.51 27.29 -25.75
N PRO A 12 33.73 28.60 -25.93
CA PRO A 12 34.59 29.38 -25.06
C PRO A 12 33.90 29.77 -23.75
N ARG A 13 34.71 29.74 -22.68
CA ARG A 13 34.48 30.37 -21.39
C ARG A 13 34.31 31.89 -21.55
N LEU A 14 33.30 32.46 -20.91
CA LEU A 14 33.23 33.89 -20.59
C LEU A 14 33.21 34.05 -19.07
N VAL A 15 34.12 34.90 -18.62
CA VAL A 15 34.57 35.16 -17.26
C VAL A 15 34.16 36.59 -16.89
N ALA A 16 33.68 36.77 -15.65
CA ALA A 16 33.65 38.00 -14.84
C ALA A 16 32.73 39.14 -15.38
N VAL A 17 32.26 40.13 -14.61
CA VAL A 17 32.88 40.94 -13.54
C VAL A 17 31.77 41.79 -12.84
N LEU A 18 32.07 42.30 -11.62
CA LEU A 18 31.56 43.49 -10.91
C LEU A 18 30.28 43.34 -10.05
N SER A 19 30.31 43.38 -8.70
CA SER A 19 30.86 44.34 -7.71
C SER A 19 29.94 45.52 -7.36
N LEU A 20 29.37 45.45 -6.15
CA LEU A 20 29.45 46.45 -5.05
C LEU A 20 28.95 47.90 -5.27
N ILE A 21 27.82 48.27 -4.64
CA ILE A 21 27.48 49.62 -4.10
C ILE A 21 26.52 49.38 -2.91
N LEU A 22 26.90 49.46 -1.62
CA LEU A 22 27.19 50.61 -0.71
C LEU A 22 25.97 51.51 -0.32
N LEU A 23 25.63 51.37 0.97
CA LEU A 23 25.33 52.39 1.99
C LEU A 23 23.95 53.10 2.08
N LEU A 24 23.34 52.85 3.25
CA LEU A 24 22.83 53.80 4.25
C LEU A 24 21.77 54.83 3.82
N ALA A 25 20.55 54.61 4.32
CA ALA A 25 19.70 55.66 4.86
C ALA A 25 18.88 55.08 6.02
N GLY A 26 19.36 55.27 7.24
CA GLY A 26 18.54 55.17 8.44
C GLY A 26 17.95 56.53 8.75
N CYS A 27 16.65 56.61 9.04
CA CYS A 27 16.03 57.67 9.81
C CYS A 27 14.72 57.16 10.45
N ALA A 28 14.73 57.18 11.78
CA ALA A 28 13.64 57.59 12.68
C ALA A 28 12.23 56.97 12.52
N GLY A 29 11.84 56.16 13.51
CA GLY A 29 10.43 55.85 13.74
C GLY A 29 10.18 55.04 15.01
N ALA A 30 9.68 55.73 16.05
CA ALA A 30 9.17 55.26 17.34
C ALA A 30 10.18 54.64 18.34
N ASP A 31 10.49 55.46 19.34
CA ASP A 31 11.02 55.07 20.64
C ASP A 31 10.12 53.99 21.29
N LEU A 32 10.61 52.75 21.36
CA LEU A 32 9.96 51.61 22.03
C LEU A 32 10.30 51.56 23.54
N ALA A 33 10.62 52.71 24.15
CA ALA A 33 10.83 52.79 25.58
C ALA A 33 9.56 52.40 26.36
N LYS A 34 9.53 51.14 26.80
CA LYS A 34 8.81 50.60 27.96
C LYS A 34 7.33 51.01 28.08
N GLN A 35 6.48 50.42 27.24
CA GLN A 35 5.10 50.15 27.66
C GLN A 35 5.05 48.76 28.31
N ARG A 36 4.85 48.71 29.62
CA ARG A 36 4.50 47.46 30.32
C ARG A 36 3.02 47.20 30.11
N PHE A 37 2.69 46.39 29.11
CA PHE A 37 1.37 45.79 29.03
C PHE A 37 1.26 44.70 30.10
N PRO A 38 0.19 44.67 30.92
CA PRO A 38 -0.04 43.56 31.83
C PRO A 38 -0.17 42.28 30.99
N ARG A 39 0.64 41.26 31.31
CA ARG A 39 0.42 39.91 30.80
C ARG A 39 -0.82 39.36 31.47
N THR A 40 -1.96 39.42 30.78
CA THR A 40 -3.11 38.60 31.12
C THR A 40 -2.77 37.17 30.72
N THR A 41 -2.37 36.35 31.68
CA THR A 41 -2.28 34.90 31.47
C THR A 41 -3.69 34.36 31.34
N ILE A 42 -4.06 33.90 30.14
CA ILE A 42 -5.31 33.17 29.94
C ILE A 42 -5.13 31.78 30.55
N PRO A 43 -5.97 31.33 31.49
CA PRO A 43 -5.95 29.96 31.99
C PRO A 43 -6.25 29.00 30.83
N ALA A 44 -5.54 27.87 30.80
CA ALA A 44 -5.55 26.91 29.69
C ALA A 44 -6.88 26.13 29.51
N ASP A 45 -7.93 26.43 30.28
CA ASP A 45 -9.18 25.67 30.32
C ASP A 45 -10.40 26.54 29.96
N ALA A 46 -10.37 27.17 28.79
CA ALA A 46 -11.56 27.77 28.18
C ALA A 46 -11.99 26.95 26.96
N GLU A 47 -12.41 25.71 27.19
CA GLU A 47 -13.25 24.99 26.24
C GLU A 47 -14.62 25.68 26.19
N ASN A 48 -15.09 25.98 24.98
CA ASN A 48 -16.40 26.57 24.64
C ASN A 48 -16.50 28.10 24.74
N VAL A 49 -15.79 28.79 23.84
CA VAL A 49 -16.27 30.06 23.29
C VAL A 49 -16.54 29.86 21.80
N THR A 50 -17.82 29.85 21.42
CA THR A 50 -18.25 29.81 20.02
C THR A 50 -18.04 31.19 19.41
N ASP A 51 -17.03 31.31 18.53
CA ASP A 51 -16.84 32.49 17.68
C ASP A 51 -17.88 32.45 16.53
N PRO A 52 -18.66 33.54 16.28
CA PRO A 52 -19.61 33.58 15.17
C PRO A 52 -18.95 33.73 13.79
N THR A 53 -17.63 33.86 13.72
CA THR A 53 -16.90 34.00 12.45
C THR A 53 -16.31 32.65 12.03
N GLY A 54 -16.95 32.02 11.05
CA GLY A 54 -16.65 30.68 10.53
C GLY A 54 -15.23 30.52 9.98
N SER A 55 -14.27 30.35 10.88
CA SER A 55 -12.93 29.86 10.57
C SER A 55 -12.90 28.39 10.93
N SER A 56 -13.08 27.53 9.92
CA SER A 56 -12.99 26.08 10.04
C SER A 56 -11.60 25.70 10.56
N ARG A 57 -11.51 25.41 11.86
CA ARG A 57 -10.36 24.78 12.47
C ARG A 57 -10.06 23.49 11.68
N PRO A 58 -8.81 23.25 11.24
CA PRO A 58 -8.44 21.97 10.63
C PRO A 58 -8.87 20.83 11.57
N PRO A 59 -9.40 19.71 11.05
CA PRO A 59 -9.68 18.55 11.88
C PRO A 59 -8.43 18.19 12.69
N ALA A 60 -8.64 17.78 13.94
CA ALA A 60 -7.55 17.25 14.75
C ALA A 60 -6.89 16.08 13.99
N PRO A 61 -5.57 15.90 14.09
CA PRO A 61 -4.94 14.72 13.53
C PRO A 61 -5.62 13.46 14.10
N PRO A 62 -5.76 12.39 13.29
CA PRO A 62 -6.32 11.12 13.76
C PRO A 62 -5.54 10.61 14.97
N ALA A 63 -6.21 9.85 15.84
CA ALA A 63 -5.50 9.18 16.92
C ALA A 63 -4.53 8.14 16.36
N ASP A 64 -3.47 7.83 17.13
CA ASP A 64 -2.56 6.74 16.78
C ASP A 64 -3.36 5.44 16.58
N GLY A 65 -3.16 4.77 15.44
CA GLY A 65 -3.93 3.58 15.08
C GLY A 65 -5.10 3.79 14.14
N GLU A 66 -5.53 5.04 13.91
CA GLU A 66 -6.72 5.35 13.10
C GLU A 66 -6.37 5.85 11.69
N PRO A 67 -7.23 5.59 10.69
CA PRO A 67 -7.06 6.15 9.36
C PRO A 67 -7.26 7.68 9.40
N VAL A 68 -6.60 8.38 8.47
CA VAL A 68 -6.68 9.85 8.33
C VAL A 68 -8.06 10.37 7.91
N ASP A 69 -8.90 9.48 7.38
CA ASP A 69 -10.30 9.69 7.02
C ASP A 69 -11.01 8.32 7.14
N PRO A 70 -12.24 8.24 7.68
CA PRO A 70 -12.99 6.99 7.77
C PRO A 70 -13.12 6.23 6.44
N ALA A 71 -13.13 6.94 5.30
CA ALA A 71 -13.16 6.31 3.99
C ALA A 71 -11.93 5.43 3.69
N PHE A 72 -10.82 5.64 4.42
CA PHE A 72 -9.60 4.84 4.33
C PHE A 72 -9.45 3.80 5.44
N ALA A 73 -10.49 3.54 6.24
CA ALA A 73 -10.47 2.43 7.18
C ALA A 73 -10.21 1.11 6.44
N ALA A 74 -9.52 0.16 7.08
CA ALA A 74 -9.05 -1.04 6.40
C ALA A 74 -10.21 -1.91 5.86
N ASP A 75 -11.30 -2.03 6.61
CA ASP A 75 -12.54 -2.67 6.17
C ASP A 75 -13.19 -1.97 4.97
N GLU A 76 -13.14 -0.64 4.95
CA GLU A 76 -13.63 0.16 3.83
C GLU A 76 -12.76 0.03 2.57
N LEU A 77 -11.44 -0.01 2.73
CA LEU A 77 -10.51 -0.24 1.63
C LEU A 77 -10.62 -1.65 1.06
N ARG A 78 -10.86 -2.67 1.90
CA ARG A 78 -11.11 -4.05 1.46
C ARG A 78 -12.26 -4.13 0.45
N LEU A 79 -13.30 -3.32 0.67
CA LEU A 79 -14.48 -3.23 -0.20
C LEU A 79 -14.34 -2.24 -1.36
N THR A 80 -13.15 -1.70 -1.60
CA THR A 80 -12.89 -0.86 -2.78
C THR A 80 -12.45 -1.75 -3.95
N ASP A 81 -13.00 -1.51 -5.15
CA ASP A 81 -12.55 -2.15 -6.38
C ASP A 81 -11.36 -1.38 -6.98
N PRO A 82 -10.14 -1.95 -6.98
CA PRO A 82 -8.97 -1.27 -7.52
C PRO A 82 -9.06 -0.98 -9.03
N CYS A 83 -9.88 -1.71 -9.78
CA CYS A 83 -10.04 -1.48 -11.22
C CYS A 83 -11.00 -0.33 -11.54
N GLU A 84 -12.04 -0.12 -10.72
CA GLU A 84 -12.92 1.05 -10.88
C GLU A 84 -12.21 2.35 -10.51
N LEU A 85 -11.17 2.30 -9.67
CA LEU A 85 -10.34 3.45 -9.35
C LEU A 85 -9.53 3.99 -10.55
N LEU A 86 -9.30 3.17 -11.58
CA LEU A 86 -8.63 3.56 -12.81
C LEU A 86 -9.60 4.30 -13.73
N ASP A 87 -9.97 5.53 -13.32
CA ASP A 87 -10.92 6.41 -13.98
C ASP A 87 -10.59 6.61 -15.46
N GLU A 88 -11.52 6.24 -16.34
CA GLU A 88 -11.34 6.26 -17.79
C GLU A 88 -11.15 7.69 -18.33
N ASP A 89 -11.84 8.68 -17.77
CA ASP A 89 -11.73 10.08 -18.16
C ASP A 89 -10.39 10.68 -17.75
N VAL A 90 -9.80 10.19 -16.65
CA VAL A 90 -8.42 10.55 -16.28
C VAL A 90 -7.42 9.86 -17.20
N LEU A 91 -7.57 8.55 -17.45
CA LEU A 91 -6.66 7.81 -18.34
C LEU A 91 -6.64 8.39 -19.76
N LYS A 92 -7.81 8.77 -20.32
CA LYS A 92 -7.92 9.40 -21.65
C LYS A 92 -7.13 10.70 -21.80
N ARG A 93 -6.77 11.38 -20.70
CA ARG A 93 -5.93 12.58 -20.72
C ARG A 93 -4.48 12.24 -21.05
N PHE A 94 -4.03 11.02 -20.76
CA PHE A 94 -2.67 10.55 -20.99
C PHE A 94 -2.52 9.79 -22.31
N GLY A 95 -3.61 9.20 -22.82
CA GLY A 95 -3.61 8.52 -24.11
C GLY A 95 -4.84 7.65 -24.35
N THR A 96 -4.65 6.47 -24.92
CA THR A 96 -5.72 5.50 -25.22
C THR A 96 -5.69 4.37 -24.20
N PRO A 97 -6.66 4.30 -23.25
CA PRO A 97 -6.73 3.23 -22.26
C PRO A 97 -6.75 1.85 -22.91
N GLY A 98 -6.06 0.88 -22.31
CA GLY A 98 -6.17 -0.52 -22.68
C GLY A 98 -7.11 -1.27 -21.74
N ASP A 99 -6.97 -2.60 -21.71
CA ASP A 99 -7.73 -3.43 -20.79
C ASP A 99 -7.22 -3.29 -19.35
N ARG A 100 -8.15 -3.31 -18.40
CA ARG A 100 -7.84 -3.37 -16.97
C ARG A 100 -7.54 -4.81 -16.60
N SER A 101 -6.41 -5.03 -15.93
CA SER A 101 -5.96 -6.34 -15.45
C SER A 101 -5.93 -6.31 -13.92
N ARG A 102 -6.81 -7.11 -13.30
CA ARG A 102 -6.88 -7.26 -11.85
C ARG A 102 -5.69 -8.08 -11.35
N GLY A 103 -5.09 -7.63 -10.24
CA GLY A 103 -3.99 -8.31 -9.56
C GLY A 103 -4.39 -8.67 -8.14
N GLY A 104 -5.30 -9.63 -8.00
CA GLY A 104 -5.92 -9.97 -6.71
C GLY A 104 -6.80 -8.85 -6.13
N PHE A 105 -7.01 -8.87 -4.81
CA PHE A 105 -7.99 -7.99 -4.18
C PHE A 105 -7.67 -6.50 -4.23
N SER A 106 -6.39 -6.12 -4.18
CA SER A 106 -6.00 -4.74 -3.89
C SER A 106 -5.29 -4.04 -5.04
N ARG A 107 -5.09 -4.70 -6.18
CA ARG A 107 -4.31 -4.15 -7.28
C ARG A 107 -5.07 -4.21 -8.61
N CYS A 108 -4.91 -3.18 -9.42
CA CYS A 108 -5.32 -3.21 -10.81
C CYS A 108 -4.33 -2.44 -11.67
N SER A 109 -4.12 -2.94 -12.89
CA SER A 109 -3.24 -2.32 -13.89
C SER A 109 -4.02 -1.99 -15.15
N ASN A 110 -3.66 -0.92 -15.83
CA ASN A 110 -4.09 -0.61 -17.19
C ASN A 110 -2.85 -0.43 -18.06
N PHE A 111 -2.70 -1.28 -19.08
CA PHE A 111 -1.62 -1.21 -20.04
C PHE A 111 -2.12 -0.45 -21.27
N MET A 112 -1.72 0.81 -21.40
CA MET A 112 -2.26 1.75 -22.37
C MET A 112 -1.18 2.29 -23.31
N LYS A 113 -1.64 3.03 -24.33
CA LYS A 113 -0.76 3.82 -25.19
C LYS A 113 -0.87 5.29 -24.83
N ASP A 114 0.24 6.03 -24.81
CA ASP A 114 0.24 7.49 -24.69
C ASP A 114 -0.33 8.16 -25.97
N LYS A 115 -0.37 9.50 -25.99
CA LYS A 115 -0.82 10.27 -27.17
C LYS A 115 0.04 10.09 -28.42
N ASN A 116 1.25 9.57 -28.29
CA ASN A 116 2.19 9.30 -29.38
C ASN A 116 2.27 7.81 -29.75
N GLY A 117 1.44 6.96 -29.15
CA GLY A 117 1.42 5.51 -29.39
C GLY A 117 2.49 4.71 -28.63
N LYS A 118 3.17 5.31 -27.65
CA LYS A 118 4.17 4.66 -26.78
C LYS A 118 3.53 3.94 -25.61
N ASP A 119 4.21 2.93 -25.08
CA ASP A 119 3.71 2.16 -23.96
C ASP A 119 3.69 2.97 -22.67
N LEU A 120 2.56 2.94 -21.97
CA LEU A 120 2.33 3.58 -20.68
C LEU A 120 1.54 2.60 -19.82
N ALA A 121 2.05 2.26 -18.64
CA ALA A 121 1.35 1.41 -17.69
C ALA A 121 0.92 2.22 -16.47
N VAL A 122 -0.34 2.11 -16.07
CA VAL A 122 -0.85 2.70 -14.83
C VAL A 122 -1.28 1.57 -13.91
N THR A 123 -0.74 1.53 -12.70
CA THR A 123 -1.12 0.54 -11.68
C THR A 123 -1.54 1.25 -10.41
N VAL A 124 -2.67 0.84 -9.84
CA VAL A 124 -3.12 1.27 -8.51
C VAL A 124 -3.03 0.07 -7.58
N GLU A 125 -2.47 0.28 -6.39
CA GLU A 125 -2.50 -0.69 -5.30
C GLU A 125 -2.99 -0.02 -4.00
N ILE A 126 -4.02 -0.59 -3.38
CA ILE A 126 -4.69 -0.02 -2.21
C ILE A 126 -4.29 -0.71 -0.90
N GLY A 127 -4.21 0.09 0.16
CA GLY A 127 -3.96 -0.38 1.51
C GLY A 127 -2.64 -1.15 1.67
N GLN A 128 -1.60 -0.77 0.92
CA GLN A 128 -0.27 -1.35 1.06
C GLN A 128 0.38 -0.94 2.37
N THR A 129 1.23 -1.80 2.94
CA THR A 129 2.07 -1.45 4.08
C THR A 129 3.14 -0.44 3.66
N MET A 130 3.13 0.72 4.31
CA MET A 130 4.06 1.82 4.06
C MET A 130 5.14 1.84 5.14
N THR A 131 6.41 1.85 4.73
CA THR A 131 7.53 1.92 5.69
C THR A 131 8.47 3.05 5.33
N THR A 132 9.17 2.93 4.21
CA THR A 132 10.09 3.94 3.71
C THR A 132 9.33 5.16 3.22
N GLU A 133 8.19 4.91 2.58
CA GLU A 133 7.25 5.88 2.04
C GLU A 133 6.73 6.78 3.16
N LEU A 134 6.25 6.18 4.26
CA LEU A 134 5.74 6.92 5.42
C LEU A 134 6.81 7.85 6.02
N LYS A 135 8.06 7.37 6.14
CA LYS A 135 9.18 8.17 6.66
C LYS A 135 9.59 9.31 5.73
N LYS A 136 9.42 9.14 4.42
CA LYS A 136 9.82 10.10 3.40
C LYS A 136 8.66 10.94 2.86
N ALA A 137 7.43 10.74 3.35
CA ALA A 137 6.26 11.46 2.89
C ALA A 137 6.29 12.92 3.37
N ASP A 138 6.97 13.77 2.58
CA ASP A 138 7.24 15.19 2.80
C ASP A 138 6.40 16.11 1.90
N LYS A 139 5.63 15.53 0.96
CA LYS A 139 4.70 16.23 0.06
C LYS A 139 3.26 16.07 0.53
N GLN A 140 2.37 16.84 -0.10
CA GLN A 140 0.93 16.66 0.02
C GLN A 140 0.28 16.40 -1.33
N LEU A 141 -0.71 15.52 -1.33
CA LEU A 141 -1.53 15.20 -2.49
C LEU A 141 -2.96 14.96 -2.02
N ALA A 142 -3.92 15.69 -2.59
CA ALA A 142 -5.33 15.66 -2.17
C ALA A 142 -5.55 15.79 -0.64
N GLY A 143 -4.70 16.60 0.02
CA GLY A 143 -4.75 16.85 1.47
C GLY A 143 -4.10 15.76 2.33
N LEU A 144 -3.49 14.73 1.73
CA LEU A 144 -2.83 13.63 2.41
C LEU A 144 -1.32 13.71 2.25
N ARG A 145 -0.57 13.20 3.23
CA ARG A 145 0.89 13.08 3.12
C ARG A 145 1.23 12.14 1.96
N SER A 146 2.23 12.49 1.18
CA SER A 146 2.62 11.71 -0.01
C SER A 146 4.13 11.67 -0.19
N TYR A 147 4.58 10.62 -0.88
CA TYR A 147 5.97 10.39 -1.27
C TYR A 147 6.01 10.03 -2.75
N GLU A 148 7.01 10.55 -3.46
CA GLU A 148 7.27 10.19 -4.85
C GLU A 148 8.64 9.52 -4.95
N GLN A 149 8.68 8.34 -5.56
CA GLN A 149 9.90 7.63 -5.88
C GLN A 149 10.01 7.48 -7.40
N VAL A 150 11.13 7.91 -7.95
CA VAL A 150 11.46 7.74 -9.37
C VAL A 150 12.49 6.63 -9.49
N LEU A 151 12.21 5.64 -10.34
CA LEU A 151 13.21 4.69 -10.81
C LEU A 151 13.77 5.22 -12.14
N GLU A 152 15.09 5.25 -12.27
CA GLU A 152 15.81 5.89 -13.37
C GLU A 152 15.14 5.60 -14.73
N ASN A 153 14.47 6.62 -15.26
CA ASN A 153 13.81 6.70 -16.57
C ASN A 153 12.82 5.60 -16.94
N SER A 154 12.19 4.91 -15.97
CA SER A 154 11.28 3.79 -16.30
C SER A 154 9.98 3.78 -15.50
N ALA A 155 9.99 4.28 -14.25
CA ALA A 155 8.79 4.31 -13.44
C ALA A 155 8.76 5.42 -12.41
N CYS A 156 7.56 5.87 -12.08
CA CYS A 156 7.29 6.70 -10.91
C CYS A 156 6.27 6.03 -10.00
N PHE A 157 6.53 6.04 -8.71
CA PHE A 157 5.63 5.57 -7.66
C PHE A 157 5.18 6.79 -6.88
N VAL A 158 3.88 7.03 -6.84
CA VAL A 158 3.23 8.08 -6.05
C VAL A 158 2.47 7.39 -4.94
N SER A 159 3.02 7.44 -3.72
CA SER A 159 2.43 6.85 -2.53
C SER A 159 1.71 7.91 -1.72
N VAL A 160 0.49 7.61 -1.29
CA VAL A 160 -0.36 8.47 -0.47
C VAL A 160 -0.62 7.75 0.85
N ILE A 161 -0.28 8.40 1.97
CA ILE A 161 -0.41 7.83 3.31
C ILE A 161 -1.85 8.00 3.80
N THR A 162 -2.48 6.90 4.15
CA THR A 162 -3.86 6.86 4.64
C THR A 162 -3.95 6.51 6.12
N GLN A 163 -2.89 5.96 6.71
CA GLN A 163 -2.77 5.65 8.13
C GLN A 163 -1.29 5.62 8.51
N GLU A 164 -0.92 6.12 9.69
CA GLU A 164 0.49 6.16 10.12
C GLU A 164 0.89 4.93 10.95
N GLU A 165 -0.04 4.30 11.67
CA GLU A 165 0.25 3.14 12.53
C GLU A 165 -0.86 2.08 12.47
N PRO A 166 -0.59 0.85 11.98
CA PRO A 166 0.51 0.54 11.07
C PRO A 166 0.47 1.47 9.84
N GLY A 167 1.64 1.73 9.26
CA GLY A 167 1.72 2.53 8.04
C GLY A 167 0.95 1.86 6.92
N LEU A 168 -0.14 2.49 6.46
CA LEU A 168 -0.91 2.06 5.29
C LEU A 168 -1.03 3.20 4.29
N GLY A 169 -1.17 2.85 3.02
CA GLY A 169 -1.39 3.83 1.98
C GLY A 169 -1.82 3.23 0.65
N ILE A 170 -1.94 4.11 -0.33
CA ILE A 170 -2.26 3.79 -1.71
C ILE A 170 -1.05 4.15 -2.56
N THR A 171 -0.66 3.28 -3.48
CA THR A 171 0.39 3.59 -4.44
C THR A 171 -0.18 3.60 -5.85
N VAL A 172 0.13 4.67 -6.57
CA VAL A 172 -0.01 4.71 -8.03
C VAL A 172 1.36 4.58 -8.66
N GLN A 173 1.57 3.51 -9.42
CA GLN A 173 2.76 3.30 -10.21
C GLN A 173 2.47 3.65 -11.67
N ILE A 174 3.32 4.49 -12.25
CA ILE A 174 3.35 4.78 -13.67
C ILE A 174 4.62 4.18 -14.24
N GLY A 175 4.49 3.23 -15.17
CA GLY A 175 5.59 2.73 -16.00
C GLY A 175 5.62 3.51 -17.31
N TYR A 176 6.68 4.27 -17.55
CA TYR A 176 6.83 5.06 -18.78
C TYR A 176 8.30 5.35 -19.08
N GLU A 177 8.80 4.84 -20.21
CA GLU A 177 10.21 5.01 -20.63
C GLU A 177 10.45 6.30 -21.42
N ASP A 178 9.40 6.82 -22.07
CA ASP A 178 9.50 7.89 -23.06
C ASP A 178 9.15 9.30 -22.50
N GLY A 179 9.04 9.48 -21.18
CA GLY A 179 8.72 10.81 -20.61
C GLY A 179 8.58 10.89 -19.08
N ASP A 180 7.92 11.95 -18.60
CA ASP A 180 7.66 12.17 -17.17
C ASP A 180 6.56 11.23 -16.66
N ALA A 181 6.96 10.19 -15.93
CA ALA A 181 6.04 9.24 -15.31
C ALA A 181 5.31 9.80 -14.08
N CYS A 182 5.83 10.83 -13.40
CA CYS A 182 5.26 11.28 -12.14
C CYS A 182 4.07 12.22 -12.30
N ALA A 183 4.05 13.05 -13.35
CA ALA A 183 2.91 13.95 -13.57
C ALA A 183 1.57 13.18 -13.76
N PRO A 184 1.49 12.14 -14.63
CA PRO A 184 0.31 11.28 -14.70
C PRO A 184 0.02 10.56 -13.38
N GLY A 185 1.07 10.15 -12.66
CA GLY A 185 0.96 9.45 -11.39
C GLY A 185 0.27 10.29 -10.32
N ARG A 186 0.62 11.58 -10.23
CA ARG A 186 -0.03 12.51 -9.30
C ARG A 186 -1.51 12.72 -9.63
N GLU A 187 -1.83 13.01 -10.89
CA GLU A 187 -3.22 13.25 -11.30
C GLU A 187 -4.10 12.00 -11.08
N MET A 188 -3.55 10.81 -11.37
CA MET A 188 -4.22 9.55 -11.08
C MET A 188 -4.38 9.34 -9.57
N ALA A 189 -3.33 9.53 -8.76
CA ALA A 189 -3.42 9.41 -7.31
C ALA A 189 -4.46 10.37 -6.70
N GLU A 190 -4.56 11.61 -7.21
CA GLU A 190 -5.58 12.55 -6.76
C GLU A 190 -7.00 12.08 -7.10
N SER A 191 -7.17 11.50 -8.29
CA SER A 191 -8.44 10.88 -8.69
C SER A 191 -8.80 9.71 -7.78
N VAL A 192 -7.85 8.81 -7.52
CA VAL A 192 -8.05 7.64 -6.65
C VAL A 192 -8.47 8.07 -5.25
N VAL A 193 -7.75 9.01 -4.63
CA VAL A 193 -8.06 9.53 -3.29
C VAL A 193 -9.49 10.10 -3.25
N ARG A 194 -9.88 10.85 -4.29
CA ARG A 194 -11.23 11.41 -4.38
C ARG A 194 -12.30 10.33 -4.50
N GLN A 195 -12.12 9.37 -5.40
CA GLN A 195 -13.08 8.28 -5.62
C GLN A 195 -13.29 7.41 -4.38
N ILE A 196 -12.23 7.16 -3.59
CA ILE A 196 -12.35 6.42 -2.33
C ILE A 196 -13.16 7.23 -1.31
N LYS A 197 -12.85 8.53 -1.15
CA LYS A 197 -13.61 9.43 -0.26
C LYS A 197 -15.09 9.52 -0.65
N ASP A 198 -15.36 9.57 -1.95
CA ASP A 198 -16.71 9.64 -2.51
C ASP A 198 -17.42 8.28 -2.55
N ARG A 199 -16.72 7.19 -2.18
CA ARG A 199 -17.23 5.81 -2.20
C ARG A 199 -17.71 5.38 -3.60
N ALA A 200 -17.11 5.94 -4.64
CA ALA A 200 -17.51 5.74 -6.03
C ALA A 200 -17.11 4.35 -6.57
N ALA A 201 -16.04 3.75 -6.02
CA ALA A 201 -15.48 2.47 -6.45
C ALA A 201 -15.79 1.32 -5.47
N THR A 202 -16.85 1.42 -4.65
CA THR A 202 -17.20 0.34 -3.71
C THR A 202 -17.76 -0.89 -4.44
N ARG A 203 -17.27 -2.07 -4.09
CA ARG A 203 -17.78 -3.37 -4.56
C ARG A 203 -18.52 -4.13 -3.46
N THR A 204 -19.44 -4.98 -3.87
CA THR A 204 -20.16 -5.89 -2.96
C THR A 204 -19.42 -7.23 -2.90
N ALA A 205 -19.16 -7.73 -1.69
CA ALA A 205 -18.56 -9.04 -1.50
C ALA A 205 -19.51 -10.15 -1.95
N ALA A 206 -19.01 -11.10 -2.74
CA ALA A 206 -19.74 -12.32 -3.03
C ALA A 206 -19.94 -13.14 -1.74
N LYS A 207 -21.02 -13.94 -1.70
CA LYS A 207 -21.22 -14.86 -0.58
C LYS A 207 -20.04 -15.85 -0.52
N GLY A 208 -19.44 -16.01 0.65
CA GLY A 208 -18.29 -16.88 0.84
C GLY A 208 -16.93 -16.23 0.58
N SER A 209 -16.91 -14.99 0.07
CA SER A 209 -15.66 -14.28 -0.24
C SER A 209 -14.84 -13.94 1.02
N LEU A 210 -13.53 -14.01 0.86
CA LEU A 210 -12.48 -13.65 1.81
C LEU A 210 -12.25 -12.13 1.87
N ILE A 211 -12.73 -11.38 0.89
CA ILE A 211 -12.43 -9.96 0.71
C ILE A 211 -12.68 -9.12 1.96
N THR A 212 -13.71 -9.43 2.76
CA THR A 212 -14.09 -8.67 3.96
C THR A 212 -13.30 -9.07 5.21
N LEU A 213 -12.52 -10.15 5.15
CA LEU A 213 -11.87 -10.70 6.33
C LEU A 213 -10.57 -9.96 6.65
N ASP A 214 -10.32 -9.79 7.94
CA ASP A 214 -9.05 -9.35 8.46
C ASP A 214 -8.19 -10.56 8.88
N PRO A 215 -7.09 -10.86 8.17
CA PRO A 215 -6.26 -12.02 8.48
C PRO A 215 -5.51 -11.86 9.82
N CYS A 216 -5.29 -10.65 10.32
CA CYS A 216 -4.65 -10.43 11.61
C CYS A 216 -5.62 -10.65 12.78
N ALA A 217 -6.92 -10.39 12.58
CA ALA A 217 -7.94 -10.52 13.62
C ALA A 217 -8.69 -11.86 13.60
N LEU A 218 -8.69 -12.58 12.46
CA LEU A 218 -9.41 -13.85 12.30
C LEU A 218 -8.92 -14.97 13.26
N PRO A 219 -7.60 -15.21 13.40
CA PRO A 219 -7.12 -16.32 14.20
C PRO A 219 -7.29 -16.07 15.70
N GLU A 220 -7.45 -17.15 16.46
CA GLU A 220 -7.38 -17.06 17.91
C GLU A 220 -5.94 -16.86 18.37
N LYS A 221 -5.74 -16.00 19.37
CA LYS A 221 -4.42 -15.75 19.96
C LYS A 221 -3.66 -17.04 20.32
N ALA A 222 -4.34 -18.02 20.90
CA ALA A 222 -3.71 -19.30 21.28
C ALA A 222 -3.21 -20.10 20.06
N ALA A 223 -3.93 -20.07 18.94
CA ALA A 223 -3.50 -20.73 17.70
C ALA A 223 -2.26 -20.04 17.11
N VAL A 224 -2.23 -18.70 17.15
CA VAL A 224 -1.06 -17.92 16.73
C VAL A 224 0.13 -18.19 17.64
N GLU A 225 -0.03 -18.17 18.96
CA GLU A 225 1.08 -18.43 19.89
C GLU A 225 1.64 -19.86 19.76
N ALA A 226 0.79 -20.84 19.46
CA ALA A 226 1.24 -22.20 19.17
C ALA A 226 2.10 -22.29 17.89
N GLY A 227 1.75 -21.51 16.85
CA GLY A 227 2.46 -21.54 15.57
C GLY A 227 3.64 -20.59 15.44
N ALA A 228 3.52 -19.37 15.97
CA ALA A 228 4.51 -18.30 15.89
C ALA A 228 5.37 -18.15 17.17
N GLY A 229 4.99 -18.82 18.25
CA GLY A 229 5.60 -18.63 19.57
C GLY A 229 4.94 -17.50 20.38
N ALA A 230 5.12 -17.54 21.70
CA ALA A 230 4.69 -16.47 22.58
C ALA A 230 5.55 -15.21 22.37
N GLY A 231 4.95 -14.03 22.51
CA GLY A 231 5.67 -12.75 22.36
C GLY A 231 6.04 -12.39 20.91
N HIS A 232 5.45 -13.06 19.92
CA HIS A 232 5.61 -12.72 18.51
C HIS A 232 5.24 -11.27 18.22
N ARG A 233 5.84 -10.72 17.17
CA ARG A 233 5.46 -9.43 16.59
C ARG A 233 4.46 -9.64 15.46
N VAL A 234 3.46 -8.78 15.37
CA VAL A 234 2.45 -8.82 14.31
C VAL A 234 2.88 -7.86 13.19
N TYR A 235 2.84 -8.34 11.96
CA TYR A 235 3.15 -7.60 10.74
C TYR A 235 1.97 -7.71 9.76
N PRO A 236 1.05 -6.73 9.74
CA PRO A 236 0.09 -6.62 8.66
C PRO A 236 0.81 -6.23 7.37
N TYR A 237 0.67 -7.07 6.35
CA TYR A 237 1.20 -6.86 5.01
C TYR A 237 0.04 -6.60 4.06
N GLY A 238 -0.31 -5.33 3.94
CA GLY A 238 -1.49 -4.89 3.23
C GLY A 238 -2.79 -5.23 3.95
N LEU A 239 -3.89 -5.34 3.21
CA LEU A 239 -5.24 -5.55 3.76
C LEU A 239 -5.62 -7.02 3.98
N HIS A 240 -4.96 -7.93 3.26
CA HIS A 240 -5.34 -9.34 3.14
C HIS A 240 -4.19 -10.31 3.46
N HIS A 241 -3.14 -9.84 4.13
CA HIS A 241 -2.06 -10.70 4.60
C HIS A 241 -1.54 -10.24 5.98
N CYS A 242 -1.34 -11.22 6.87
CA CYS A 242 -0.75 -11.02 8.19
C CYS A 242 0.39 -12.03 8.44
N SER A 243 1.49 -11.56 9.02
CA SER A 243 2.54 -12.40 9.57
C SER A 243 2.69 -12.20 11.08
N TRP A 244 3.01 -13.28 11.78
CA TRP A 244 3.41 -13.31 13.17
C TRP A 244 4.83 -13.86 13.25
N VAL A 245 5.77 -13.03 13.71
CA VAL A 245 7.20 -13.34 13.71
C VAL A 245 7.68 -13.45 15.15
N GLY A 246 7.99 -14.68 15.56
CA GLY A 246 8.67 -15.00 16.81
C GLY A 246 10.20 -14.97 16.65
N ASP A 247 10.90 -15.54 17.64
CA ASP A 247 12.37 -15.57 17.66
C ASP A 247 12.95 -16.59 16.66
N ASP A 248 12.29 -17.74 16.51
CA ASP A 248 12.80 -18.89 15.75
C ASP A 248 11.85 -19.34 14.62
N ARG A 249 10.70 -18.69 14.47
CA ARG A 249 9.63 -19.06 13.54
C ARG A 249 8.78 -17.87 13.11
N GLU A 250 8.21 -18.02 11.93
CA GLU A 250 7.24 -17.11 11.32
C GLU A 250 6.00 -17.93 10.92
N LEU A 251 4.84 -17.36 11.19
CA LEU A 251 3.55 -17.86 10.76
C LEU A 251 2.87 -16.79 9.90
N THR A 252 2.27 -17.18 8.80
CA THR A 252 1.63 -16.26 7.86
C THR A 252 0.24 -16.76 7.52
N LEU A 253 -0.71 -15.83 7.41
CA LEU A 253 -2.04 -16.03 6.84
C LEU A 253 -2.27 -15.00 5.74
N ALA A 254 -2.60 -15.46 4.54
CA ALA A 254 -2.96 -14.60 3.43
C ALA A 254 -4.27 -15.06 2.77
N PHE A 255 -5.05 -14.09 2.31
CA PHE A 255 -6.19 -14.30 1.42
C PHE A 255 -5.83 -13.73 0.06
N ARG A 256 -6.05 -14.52 -0.99
CA ARG A 256 -5.65 -14.13 -2.34
C ARG A 256 -6.75 -14.44 -3.32
N GLU A 257 -6.91 -13.55 -4.28
CA GLU A 257 -7.64 -13.81 -5.52
C GLU A 257 -6.59 -14.18 -6.57
N THR A 258 -6.75 -15.35 -7.19
CA THR A 258 -5.75 -15.99 -8.05
C THR A 258 -6.42 -16.97 -9.02
N PHE A 259 -5.65 -17.44 -10.00
CA PHE A 259 -6.02 -18.57 -10.84
C PHE A 259 -6.05 -19.88 -10.02
N ILE A 260 -7.08 -20.69 -10.24
CA ILE A 260 -7.31 -22.03 -9.68
C ILE A 260 -7.22 -23.04 -10.83
N PRO A 261 -6.19 -23.91 -10.87
CA PRO A 261 -6.10 -24.98 -11.86
C PRO A 261 -7.31 -25.91 -11.80
N ASP A 262 -7.80 -26.42 -12.94
CA ASP A 262 -8.98 -27.31 -13.02
C ASP A 262 -8.81 -28.61 -12.21
N ASP A 263 -7.58 -29.10 -12.09
CA ASP A 263 -7.20 -30.28 -11.32
C ASP A 263 -6.78 -29.96 -9.88
N HIS A 264 -6.79 -28.68 -9.51
CA HIS A 264 -6.33 -28.13 -8.25
C HIS A 264 -4.86 -28.47 -7.94
N GLU A 265 -4.05 -28.73 -8.98
CA GLU A 265 -2.61 -28.94 -8.86
C GLU A 265 -1.87 -27.61 -8.92
N PHE A 266 -1.69 -26.96 -7.77
CA PHE A 266 -0.94 -25.70 -7.65
C PHE A 266 0.58 -25.90 -7.80
N ASP A 267 1.10 -27.08 -7.41
CA ASP A 267 2.51 -27.47 -7.56
C ASP A 267 2.63 -29.01 -7.69
N ASP A 268 3.62 -29.48 -8.46
CA ASP A 268 3.86 -30.90 -8.75
C ASP A 268 4.27 -31.72 -7.51
N LYS A 269 4.68 -31.06 -6.43
CA LYS A 269 5.09 -31.67 -5.16
C LYS A 269 4.08 -31.46 -4.05
N GLN A 270 2.92 -30.87 -4.33
CA GLN A 270 1.90 -30.68 -3.31
C GLN A 270 1.37 -32.03 -2.81
N THR A 271 0.92 -32.03 -1.56
CA THR A 271 0.29 -33.20 -0.92
C THR A 271 -1.03 -32.79 -0.32
N GLU A 272 -2.07 -33.58 -0.54
CA GLU A 272 -3.38 -33.29 0.06
C GLU A 272 -3.35 -33.49 1.57
N VAL A 273 -4.02 -32.59 2.28
CA VAL A 273 -4.20 -32.64 3.73
C VAL A 273 -5.66 -32.34 4.06
N ASP A 274 -6.27 -33.17 4.90
CA ASP A 274 -7.61 -32.90 5.42
C ASP A 274 -7.53 -31.79 6.48
N LEU A 275 -8.18 -30.65 6.23
CA LEU A 275 -8.27 -29.52 7.15
C LEU A 275 -9.50 -29.62 8.08
N GLY A 276 -10.32 -30.66 7.92
CA GLY A 276 -11.57 -30.84 8.64
C GLY A 276 -12.72 -30.08 7.99
N GLY A 277 -13.95 -30.40 8.42
CA GLY A 277 -15.15 -29.74 7.91
C GLY A 277 -15.44 -29.99 6.42
N GLY A 278 -14.78 -30.99 5.82
CA GLY A 278 -14.88 -31.30 4.38
C GLY A 278 -13.95 -30.49 3.50
N VAL A 279 -13.04 -29.70 4.06
CA VAL A 279 -12.08 -28.88 3.31
C VAL A 279 -10.77 -29.64 3.12
N VAL A 280 -10.36 -29.79 1.87
CA VAL A 280 -9.06 -30.33 1.47
C VAL A 280 -8.11 -29.16 1.23
N GLY A 281 -6.94 -29.21 1.85
CA GLY A 281 -5.84 -28.30 1.57
C GLY A 281 -4.70 -29.00 0.83
N TYR A 282 -3.84 -28.20 0.22
CA TYR A 282 -2.68 -28.63 -0.55
C TYR A 282 -1.44 -28.12 0.15
N GLN A 283 -0.65 -29.04 0.67
CA GLN A 283 0.55 -28.77 1.45
C GLN A 283 1.80 -28.87 0.57
N LEU A 284 2.64 -27.83 0.59
CA LEU A 284 3.92 -27.78 -0.12
C LEU A 284 5.06 -27.44 0.84
N SER A 285 6.08 -28.31 0.88
CA SER A 285 7.27 -28.10 1.71
C SER A 285 8.45 -27.55 0.89
N SER A 286 9.25 -26.68 1.51
CA SER A 286 10.44 -26.08 0.89
C SER A 286 11.64 -26.17 1.83
N SER A 287 12.76 -26.70 1.33
CA SER A 287 13.99 -26.94 2.10
C SER A 287 15.13 -25.95 1.78
N THR A 288 14.78 -24.74 1.34
CA THR A 288 15.74 -23.67 0.97
C THR A 288 16.48 -23.11 2.19
N ALA A 289 17.23 -22.00 2.04
CA ALA A 289 17.94 -21.33 3.14
C ALA A 289 17.03 -20.93 4.31
N PHE A 290 15.74 -20.72 4.04
CA PHE A 290 14.70 -20.46 5.02
C PHE A 290 13.58 -21.49 4.83
N PRO A 291 13.73 -22.71 5.40
CA PRO A 291 12.76 -23.76 5.17
C PRO A 291 11.36 -23.34 5.61
N SER A 292 10.37 -23.76 4.84
CA SER A 292 8.97 -23.42 5.08
C SER A 292 8.05 -24.54 4.64
N CYS A 293 6.81 -24.47 5.11
CA CYS A 293 5.72 -25.28 4.60
C CYS A 293 4.50 -24.38 4.42
N GLU A 294 3.87 -24.48 3.27
CA GLU A 294 2.67 -23.76 2.90
C GLU A 294 1.50 -24.74 2.79
N VAL A 295 0.31 -24.29 3.17
CA VAL A 295 -0.95 -25.00 3.05
C VAL A 295 -1.93 -24.04 2.39
N THR A 296 -2.40 -24.40 1.21
CA THR A 296 -3.32 -23.60 0.40
C THR A 296 -4.62 -24.35 0.21
N TRP A 297 -5.77 -23.68 0.28
CA TRP A 297 -7.04 -24.28 -0.12
C TRP A 297 -7.92 -23.27 -0.84
N VAL A 298 -8.73 -23.80 -1.74
CA VAL A 298 -9.75 -23.03 -2.47
C VAL A 298 -10.90 -22.72 -1.53
N GLN A 299 -11.25 -21.43 -1.46
CA GLN A 299 -12.38 -20.93 -0.70
C GLN A 299 -13.59 -20.63 -1.60
N LEU A 300 -13.34 -20.02 -2.76
CA LEU A 300 -14.36 -19.66 -3.72
C LEU A 300 -13.84 -19.88 -5.14
N GLU A 301 -14.61 -20.58 -5.96
CA GLU A 301 -14.37 -20.68 -7.40
C GLU A 301 -15.17 -19.60 -8.13
N GLY A 302 -14.51 -18.90 -9.05
CA GLY A 302 -15.08 -17.91 -9.94
C GLY A 302 -15.20 -18.44 -11.38
N ALA A 303 -15.46 -17.52 -12.31
CA ALA A 303 -15.47 -17.84 -13.73
C ALA A 303 -14.03 -17.87 -14.28
N ASP A 304 -13.83 -18.55 -15.41
CA ASP A 304 -12.55 -18.58 -16.14
C ASP A 304 -11.34 -18.95 -15.27
N ASN A 305 -11.56 -19.82 -14.29
CA ASN A 305 -10.57 -20.31 -13.33
C ASN A 305 -10.00 -19.23 -12.40
N ASP A 306 -10.61 -18.04 -12.32
CA ASP A 306 -10.32 -17.13 -11.22
C ASP A 306 -11.01 -17.62 -9.95
N GLY A 307 -10.44 -17.35 -8.79
CA GLY A 307 -11.09 -17.61 -7.53
C GLY A 307 -10.29 -17.12 -6.34
N GLU A 308 -10.74 -17.48 -5.16
CA GLU A 308 -10.16 -17.05 -3.90
C GLU A 308 -9.59 -18.23 -3.13
N VAL A 309 -8.35 -18.07 -2.66
CA VAL A 309 -7.63 -19.07 -1.88
C VAL A 309 -7.20 -18.49 -0.54
N VAL A 310 -7.07 -19.37 0.44
CA VAL A 310 -6.41 -19.08 1.71
C VAL A 310 -5.05 -19.77 1.69
N GLU A 311 -4.01 -19.01 2.03
CA GLU A 311 -2.64 -19.50 2.15
C GLU A 311 -2.19 -19.38 3.60
N VAL A 312 -1.76 -20.49 4.20
CA VAL A 312 -1.11 -20.54 5.50
C VAL A 312 0.32 -20.99 5.32
N LYS A 313 1.27 -20.24 5.85
CA LYS A 313 2.68 -20.61 5.77
C LYS A 313 3.34 -20.60 7.14
N SER A 314 4.13 -21.63 7.41
CA SER A 314 5.00 -21.68 8.57
C SER A 314 6.45 -21.79 8.11
N ALA A 315 7.32 -20.91 8.60
CA ALA A 315 8.69 -20.78 8.16
C ALA A 315 9.64 -20.49 9.33
N GLY A 316 10.94 -20.69 9.14
CA GLY A 316 11.93 -20.34 10.14
C GLY A 316 13.34 -20.74 9.73
N PRO A 317 14.38 -20.20 10.38
CA PRO A 317 15.78 -20.55 10.10
C PRO A 317 16.04 -22.07 10.14
N LYS A 318 17.01 -22.56 9.36
CA LYS A 318 17.38 -23.99 9.37
C LYS A 318 17.75 -24.52 10.75
N ALA A 319 18.32 -23.68 11.61
CA ALA A 319 18.68 -24.04 12.98
C ALA A 319 17.46 -24.24 13.90
N SER A 320 16.28 -23.75 13.50
CA SER A 320 15.04 -23.94 14.25
C SER A 320 14.48 -25.34 13.99
N GLU A 321 14.51 -26.16 15.03
CA GLU A 321 13.99 -27.52 15.01
C GLU A 321 12.50 -27.52 15.38
N PHE A 322 11.65 -27.47 14.35
CA PHE A 322 10.21 -27.70 14.49
C PHE A 322 9.62 -28.20 13.17
N ASP A 323 8.49 -28.90 13.26
CA ASP A 323 7.74 -29.35 12.09
C ASP A 323 6.88 -28.21 11.53
N ARG A 324 7.36 -27.62 10.44
CA ARG A 324 6.70 -26.50 9.74
C ARG A 324 5.38 -26.92 9.11
N CYS A 325 5.32 -28.14 8.58
CA CYS A 325 4.12 -28.63 7.93
C CYS A 325 3.03 -28.95 8.95
N ALA A 326 3.38 -29.66 10.03
CA ALA A 326 2.44 -29.90 11.11
C ALA A 326 1.94 -28.57 11.72
N THR A 327 2.83 -27.57 11.84
CA THR A 327 2.45 -26.23 12.33
C THR A 327 1.47 -25.52 11.39
N ALA A 328 1.77 -25.47 10.09
CA ALA A 328 0.91 -24.84 9.09
C ALA A 328 -0.46 -25.52 9.01
N VAL A 329 -0.49 -26.86 8.96
CA VAL A 329 -1.75 -27.63 8.93
C VAL A 329 -2.57 -27.43 10.20
N ALA A 330 -1.93 -27.46 11.39
CA ALA A 330 -2.64 -27.24 12.65
C ALA A 330 -3.25 -25.83 12.72
N PHE A 331 -2.53 -24.82 12.23
CA PHE A 331 -3.04 -23.46 12.18
C PHE A 331 -4.20 -23.33 11.18
N ALA A 332 -4.07 -23.88 9.97
CA ALA A 332 -5.13 -23.91 8.96
C ALA A 332 -6.42 -24.57 9.51
N LYS A 333 -6.30 -25.71 10.20
CA LYS A 333 -7.41 -26.39 10.88
C LYS A 333 -8.12 -25.51 11.92
N SER A 334 -7.38 -24.63 12.59
CA SER A 334 -7.95 -23.74 13.61
C SER A 334 -8.80 -22.59 13.04
N ILE A 335 -8.59 -22.23 11.77
CA ILE A 335 -9.26 -21.09 11.13
C ILE A 335 -10.27 -21.49 10.07
N VAL A 336 -10.21 -22.70 9.52
CA VAL A 336 -11.12 -23.14 8.45
C VAL A 336 -12.60 -23.01 8.83
N GLY A 337 -12.94 -23.24 10.10
CA GLY A 337 -14.32 -23.09 10.61
C GLY A 337 -14.77 -21.65 10.81
N LYS A 338 -13.86 -20.67 10.75
CA LYS A 338 -14.13 -19.24 10.93
C LYS A 338 -14.28 -18.49 9.60
N ILE A 339 -13.87 -19.11 8.51
CA ILE A 339 -14.00 -18.54 7.18
C ILE A 339 -15.45 -18.76 6.71
N PRO A 340 -16.09 -17.77 6.05
CA PRO A 340 -17.42 -17.92 5.49
C PRO A 340 -17.50 -19.16 4.60
N LYS A 341 -18.69 -19.76 4.44
CA LYS A 341 -18.85 -20.85 3.46
C LYS A 341 -19.43 -20.27 2.17
N GLY A 342 -18.81 -20.63 1.04
CA GLY A 342 -19.38 -20.46 -0.31
C GLY A 342 -20.79 -21.01 -0.39
#